data_AF-A0A6G5A9G8-F1
#
_entry.id   AF-A0A6G5A9G8-F1
#
_cell.length_a   1.000
_cell.length_b   1.000
_cell.length_c   1.000
_cell.angle_alpha   90.00
_cell.angle_beta   90.00
_cell.angle_gamma   90.00
#
_symmetry.space_group_name_H-M   'P 1'
#
loop_
_entity.id
_entity.type
_entity.pdbx_description
1 polymer ?
#
loop_
_entity_poly.entity_id
_entity_poly.type
_entity_poly.pdbx_seq_one_letter_code
_entity_poly.pdbx_strand_id
1 'polypeptide(L)'
;LDLSRNQLRQVNGSTFQSQYSLQILHLEHNLIENVDDNAFSSLYNLHTLMLSDNRLSHLSVFTLNGLYVLINLALDHNRLENIHLDGFRNCSSLQDLQLSSNRLSSIPDALQYLHYLISLDLSDNRIASVSNATLSGMPNLHILRLAGNRIGNMTKGTFQSLHSLRRLDLSNNQIANLEHGIFDDASALNVILLNDNLLEDINGLFMNLAHLRLLNVSSNSIAWFDYALVPRQLKHLDIHQNDIEALGNYYELEDKMHLKILDASSNHIREINAGSFPNQVEMINLSNNRISIIHPFTFMIKHNLTKVNLTQNRLQLLQLLLDLLLLLELLLVMELLLLQQHLLQKKTSHSRKSKTECRSYCSCFH
;
A
#
# COMPACT_ATOMS: atom_id res chain seq x y z
N LEU A 1 -17.56 25.88 -13.74
CA LEU A 1 -17.30 26.36 -15.12
C LEU A 1 -16.38 25.35 -15.74
N ASP A 2 -16.77 24.80 -16.89
CA ASP A 2 -15.99 23.80 -17.59
C ASP A 2 -15.49 24.35 -18.92
N LEU A 3 -14.17 24.47 -19.03
CA LEU A 3 -13.42 24.89 -20.21
C LEU A 3 -12.40 23.81 -20.60
N SER A 4 -12.54 22.59 -20.07
CA SER A 4 -11.65 21.48 -20.37
C SER A 4 -11.72 21.08 -21.85
N ARG A 5 -10.70 20.37 -22.33
CA ARG A 5 -10.65 19.81 -23.70
C ARG A 5 -10.85 20.85 -24.80
N ASN A 6 -10.25 22.02 -24.62
CA ASN A 6 -10.25 23.12 -25.59
C ASN A 6 -8.82 23.38 -26.12
N GLN A 7 -8.64 24.51 -26.79
CA GLN A 7 -7.36 24.93 -27.36
C GLN A 7 -6.82 26.19 -26.66
N LEU A 8 -7.17 26.41 -25.39
CA LEU A 8 -6.73 27.57 -24.63
C LEU A 8 -5.21 27.52 -24.45
N ARG A 9 -4.55 28.65 -24.70
CA ARG A 9 -3.08 28.77 -24.60
C ARG A 9 -2.63 29.64 -23.43
N GLN A 10 -3.52 30.47 -22.91
CA GLN A 10 -3.23 31.40 -21.84
C GLN A 10 -4.49 31.64 -21.02
N VAL A 11 -4.32 31.90 -19.72
CA VAL A 11 -5.36 32.45 -18.85
C VAL A 11 -4.96 33.88 -18.48
N ASN A 12 -5.68 34.85 -19.01
CA ASN A 12 -5.35 36.26 -18.83
C ASN A 12 -5.96 36.82 -17.53
N GLY A 13 -5.36 37.89 -17.00
CA GLY A 13 -5.80 38.58 -15.77
C GLY A 13 -7.29 38.98 -15.74
N SER A 14 -7.87 39.31 -16.89
CA SER A 14 -9.26 39.75 -17.02
C SER A 14 -10.27 38.61 -17.22
N THR A 15 -9.81 37.37 -17.49
CA THR A 15 -10.67 36.23 -17.88
C THR A 15 -11.72 35.92 -16.81
N PHE A 16 -11.32 36.01 -15.53
CA PHE A 16 -12.13 35.62 -14.39
C PHE A 16 -12.40 36.75 -13.39
N GLN A 17 -12.29 38.01 -13.82
CA GLN A 17 -12.33 39.19 -12.95
C GLN A 17 -13.69 39.47 -12.26
N SER A 18 -14.75 38.74 -12.63
CA SER A 18 -16.11 38.92 -12.07
C SER A 18 -16.78 37.63 -11.62
N GLN A 19 -16.04 36.52 -11.56
CA GLN A 19 -16.57 35.17 -11.33
C GLN A 19 -16.53 34.80 -9.85
N TYR A 20 -17.09 35.67 -9.02
CA TYR A 20 -17.00 35.61 -7.56
C TYR A 20 -17.68 34.39 -6.91
N SER A 21 -18.69 33.82 -7.56
CA SER A 21 -19.45 32.67 -7.06
C SER A 21 -18.87 31.32 -7.52
N LEU A 22 -17.82 31.34 -8.33
CA LEU A 22 -17.30 30.12 -8.95
C LEU A 22 -16.62 29.23 -7.91
N GLN A 23 -17.09 27.98 -7.81
CA GLN A 23 -16.55 26.99 -6.87
C GLN A 23 -15.64 25.95 -7.52
N ILE A 24 -15.91 25.63 -8.79
CA ILE A 24 -15.20 24.59 -9.54
C ILE A 24 -14.85 25.15 -10.92
N LEU A 25 -13.57 25.09 -11.29
CA LEU A 25 -13.04 25.52 -12.57
C LEU A 25 -12.24 24.38 -13.21
N HIS A 26 -12.74 23.90 -14.35
CA HIS A 26 -12.08 22.91 -15.19
C HIS A 26 -11.37 23.60 -16.36
N LEU A 27 -10.05 23.43 -16.44
CA LEU A 27 -9.16 23.92 -17.50
C LEU A 27 -8.25 22.80 -18.04
N GLU A 28 -8.49 21.55 -17.64
CA GLU A 28 -7.69 20.40 -18.02
C GLU A 28 -7.77 20.08 -19.52
N HIS A 29 -6.75 19.40 -20.04
CA HIS A 29 -6.63 19.05 -21.46
C HIS A 29 -6.74 20.28 -22.39
N ASN A 30 -5.96 21.31 -22.09
CA ASN A 30 -5.80 22.49 -22.96
C ASN A 30 -4.32 22.60 -23.41
N LEU A 31 -3.94 23.75 -23.95
CA LEU A 31 -2.58 24.06 -24.35
C LEU A 31 -2.00 25.21 -23.52
N ILE A 32 -2.45 25.38 -22.27
CA ILE A 32 -2.12 26.56 -21.45
C ILE A 32 -0.63 26.52 -21.12
N GLU A 33 0.11 27.49 -21.65
CA GLU A 33 1.53 27.66 -21.40
C GLU A 33 1.78 28.64 -20.26
N ASN A 34 0.90 29.65 -20.12
CA ASN A 34 1.02 30.69 -19.10
C ASN A 34 -0.33 31.04 -18.46
N VAL A 35 -0.28 31.35 -17.17
CA VAL A 35 -1.38 31.97 -16.42
C VAL A 35 -0.84 33.30 -15.92
N ASP A 36 -1.51 34.39 -16.27
CA ASP A 36 -1.12 35.73 -15.82
C ASP A 36 -1.19 35.81 -14.29
N ASP A 37 -0.30 36.59 -13.71
CA ASP A 37 -0.36 36.93 -12.29
C ASP A 37 -1.73 37.51 -11.94
N ASN A 38 -2.32 37.05 -10.84
CA ASN A 38 -3.63 37.45 -10.35
C ASN A 38 -4.82 37.08 -11.26
N ALA A 39 -4.65 36.22 -12.27
CA ALA A 39 -5.76 35.77 -13.13
C ALA A 39 -6.90 35.09 -12.37
N PHE A 40 -6.62 34.52 -11.19
CA PHE A 40 -7.62 33.91 -10.31
C PHE A 40 -7.97 34.76 -9.09
N SER A 41 -7.50 36.00 -8.99
CA SER A 41 -7.62 36.84 -7.78
C SER A 41 -9.05 37.11 -7.31
N SER A 42 -10.01 37.09 -8.23
CA SER A 42 -11.44 37.29 -7.94
C SER A 42 -12.18 35.99 -7.57
N LEU A 43 -11.54 34.83 -7.68
CA LEU A 43 -12.14 33.51 -7.47
C LEU A 43 -12.07 33.08 -5.98
N TYR A 44 -12.44 33.96 -5.06
CA TYR A 44 -12.28 33.73 -3.62
C TYR A 44 -13.17 32.62 -3.03
N ASN A 45 -14.14 32.10 -3.79
CA ASN A 45 -14.97 30.95 -3.43
C ASN A 45 -14.58 29.66 -4.15
N LEU A 46 -13.42 29.63 -4.84
CA LEU A 46 -13.01 28.47 -5.63
C LEU A 46 -12.43 27.38 -4.73
N HIS A 47 -13.07 26.21 -4.74
CA HIS A 47 -12.69 25.04 -3.96
C HIS A 47 -11.91 24.02 -4.80
N THR A 48 -12.09 24.03 -6.12
CA THR A 48 -11.49 23.06 -7.02
C THR A 48 -11.02 23.73 -8.31
N LEU A 49 -9.73 23.56 -8.60
CA LEU A 49 -9.08 24.06 -9.81
C LEU A 49 -8.34 22.91 -10.50
N MET A 50 -8.77 22.59 -11.72
CA MET A 50 -8.17 21.54 -12.54
C MET A 50 -7.39 22.18 -13.68
N LEU A 51 -6.07 22.04 -13.66
CA LEU A 51 -5.12 22.54 -14.67
C LEU A 51 -4.27 21.41 -15.26
N SER A 52 -4.66 20.15 -15.03
CA SER A 52 -3.99 18.95 -15.53
C SER A 52 -3.90 18.94 -17.05
N ASP A 53 -2.94 18.21 -17.62
CA ASP A 53 -2.79 18.07 -19.08
C ASP A 53 -2.70 19.41 -19.81
N ASN A 54 -1.78 20.26 -19.36
CA ASN A 54 -1.45 21.55 -19.98
C ASN A 54 0.06 21.65 -20.25
N ARG A 55 0.59 22.86 -20.42
CA ARG A 55 1.99 23.11 -20.78
C ARG A 55 2.68 24.08 -19.82
N LEU A 56 2.14 24.24 -18.61
CA LEU A 56 2.69 25.15 -17.60
C LEU A 56 4.12 24.73 -17.24
N SER A 57 5.06 25.67 -17.30
CA SER A 57 6.47 25.42 -16.97
C SER A 57 6.90 25.95 -15.60
N HIS A 58 6.15 26.90 -15.05
CA HIS A 58 6.44 27.53 -13.77
C HIS A 58 5.16 27.98 -13.05
N LEU A 59 5.25 28.17 -11.74
CA LEU A 59 4.26 28.92 -10.94
C LEU A 59 4.96 30.09 -10.24
N SER A 60 4.44 31.30 -10.46
CA SER A 60 4.90 32.51 -9.77
C SER A 60 4.24 32.63 -8.39
N VAL A 61 4.68 33.61 -7.60
CA VAL A 61 4.02 33.96 -6.33
C VAL A 61 2.57 34.45 -6.51
N PHE A 62 2.22 34.98 -7.68
CA PHE A 62 0.90 35.57 -7.93
C PHE A 62 -0.01 34.73 -8.81
N THR A 63 0.47 33.61 -9.37
CA THR A 63 -0.32 32.73 -10.24
C THR A 63 -1.59 32.23 -9.54
N LEU A 64 -1.48 31.81 -8.27
CA LEU A 64 -2.59 31.27 -7.47
C LEU A 64 -3.12 32.29 -6.44
N ASN A 65 -2.82 33.58 -6.61
CA ASN A 65 -3.26 34.60 -5.66
C ASN A 65 -4.79 34.68 -5.60
N GLY A 66 -5.34 34.86 -4.39
CA GLY A 66 -6.79 34.94 -4.13
C GLY A 66 -7.49 33.60 -3.82
N LEU A 67 -6.82 32.46 -4.00
CA LEU A 67 -7.41 31.12 -3.85
C LEU A 67 -7.38 30.57 -2.40
N TYR A 68 -7.87 31.36 -1.44
CA TYR A 68 -7.77 31.07 0.00
C TYR A 68 -8.53 29.84 0.50
N VAL A 69 -9.59 29.45 -0.20
CA VAL A 69 -10.46 28.32 0.18
C VAL A 69 -10.29 27.12 -0.75
N LEU A 70 -9.23 27.12 -1.56
CA LEU A 70 -8.96 26.03 -2.49
C LEU A 70 -8.65 24.75 -1.72
N ILE A 71 -9.36 23.69 -2.05
CA ILE A 71 -9.24 22.37 -1.40
C ILE A 71 -8.51 21.38 -2.32
N ASN A 72 -8.85 21.40 -3.61
CA ASN A 72 -8.31 20.50 -4.62
C ASN A 72 -7.62 21.29 -5.73
N LEU A 73 -6.35 20.98 -5.97
CA LEU A 73 -5.57 21.56 -7.07
C LEU A 73 -4.90 20.45 -7.86
N ALA A 74 -5.22 20.38 -9.15
CA ALA A 74 -4.60 19.44 -10.06
C ALA A 74 -3.73 20.19 -11.08
N LEU A 75 -2.43 19.88 -11.06
CA LEU A 75 -1.38 20.46 -11.89
C LEU A 75 -0.54 19.34 -12.55
N ASP A 76 -1.01 18.10 -12.47
CA ASP A 76 -0.36 16.94 -13.07
C ASP A 76 -0.30 17.03 -14.59
N HIS A 77 0.60 16.24 -15.21
CA HIS A 77 0.77 16.22 -16.67
C HIS A 77 1.02 17.61 -17.28
N ASN A 78 1.91 18.38 -16.65
CA ASN A 78 2.38 19.68 -17.12
C ASN A 78 3.89 19.62 -17.40
N ARG A 79 4.57 20.77 -17.42
CA ARG A 79 6.01 20.88 -17.64
C ARG A 79 6.68 21.64 -16.50
N LEU A 80 6.10 21.61 -15.30
CA LEU A 80 6.57 22.40 -14.17
C LEU A 80 7.99 21.98 -13.81
N GLU A 81 8.92 22.92 -13.95
CA GLU A 81 10.32 22.76 -13.55
C GLU A 81 10.58 23.45 -12.21
N ASN A 82 9.90 24.57 -11.95
CA ASN A 82 10.06 25.36 -10.73
C ASN A 82 8.71 25.88 -10.22
N ILE A 83 8.55 25.90 -8.90
CA ILE A 83 7.45 26.56 -8.20
C ILE A 83 8.09 27.58 -7.26
N HIS A 84 7.68 28.85 -7.36
CA HIS A 84 8.21 29.90 -6.49
C HIS A 84 7.97 29.55 -5.02
N LEU A 85 8.89 29.93 -4.11
CA LEU A 85 8.82 29.57 -2.68
C LEU A 85 7.51 29.98 -2.01
N ASP A 86 6.91 31.08 -2.44
CA ASP A 86 5.61 31.58 -1.96
C ASP A 86 4.42 31.19 -2.85
N GLY A 87 4.60 30.32 -3.86
CA GLY A 87 3.60 30.01 -4.88
C GLY A 87 2.29 29.42 -4.34
N PHE A 88 2.35 28.77 -3.16
CA PHE A 88 1.18 28.22 -2.47
C PHE A 88 0.77 28.99 -1.21
N ARG A 89 1.37 30.17 -0.96
CA ARG A 89 1.13 30.95 0.29
C ARG A 89 -0.34 31.27 0.52
N ASN A 90 -1.10 31.50 -0.56
CA ASN A 90 -2.52 31.81 -0.51
C ASN A 90 -3.42 30.56 -0.59
N CYS A 91 -2.87 29.34 -0.72
CA CYS A 91 -3.62 28.09 -0.82
C CYS A 91 -3.50 27.25 0.47
N SER A 92 -3.47 27.88 1.64
CA SER A 92 -3.21 27.18 2.91
C SER A 92 -4.29 26.15 3.30
N SER A 93 -5.50 26.26 2.74
CA SER A 93 -6.62 25.32 2.98
C SER A 93 -6.55 24.04 2.13
N LEU A 94 -5.54 23.90 1.28
CA LEU A 94 -5.44 22.80 0.32
C LEU A 94 -5.33 21.45 1.04
N GLN A 95 -6.09 20.47 0.55
CA GLN A 95 -6.14 19.11 1.09
C GLN A 95 -5.62 18.07 0.09
N ASP A 96 -5.81 18.30 -1.22
CA ASP A 96 -5.34 17.42 -2.28
C ASP A 96 -4.58 18.21 -3.35
N LEU A 97 -3.32 17.82 -3.57
CA LEU A 97 -2.42 18.43 -4.55
C LEU A 97 -1.83 17.36 -5.46
N GLN A 98 -2.18 17.46 -6.75
CA GLN A 98 -1.65 16.60 -7.80
C GLN A 98 -0.58 17.35 -8.60
N LEU A 99 0.67 16.89 -8.53
CA LEU A 99 1.83 17.44 -9.22
C LEU A 99 2.58 16.36 -10.02
N SER A 100 1.97 15.19 -10.22
CA SER A 100 2.60 14.08 -10.92
C SER A 100 2.86 14.37 -12.40
N SER A 101 3.76 13.62 -13.04
CA SER A 101 4.10 13.81 -14.45
C SER A 101 4.50 15.25 -14.81
N ASN A 102 5.39 15.83 -14.00
CA ASN A 102 6.01 17.13 -14.24
C ASN A 102 7.54 16.97 -14.40
N ARG A 103 8.30 18.04 -14.18
CA ARG A 103 9.77 18.05 -14.36
C ARG A 103 10.50 18.54 -13.12
N LEU A 104 9.86 18.45 -11.95
CA LEU A 104 10.40 18.92 -10.68
C LEU A 104 11.64 18.12 -10.32
N SER A 105 12.76 18.79 -10.06
CA SER A 105 14.03 18.18 -9.65
C SER A 105 14.13 17.97 -8.14
N SER A 106 13.26 18.62 -7.36
CA SER A 106 13.16 18.50 -5.92
C SER A 106 11.72 18.68 -5.46
N ILE A 107 11.44 18.25 -4.22
CA ILE A 107 10.19 18.62 -3.54
C ILE A 107 10.19 20.15 -3.35
N PRO A 108 9.16 20.88 -3.80
CA PRO A 108 9.14 22.34 -3.71
C PRO A 108 9.04 22.84 -2.26
N ASP A 109 9.90 23.79 -1.87
CA ASP A 109 9.83 24.42 -0.55
C ASP A 109 8.50 25.16 -0.30
N ALA A 110 7.79 25.53 -1.37
CA ALA A 110 6.47 26.14 -1.31
C ALA A 110 5.41 25.30 -0.60
N LEU A 111 5.63 23.99 -0.48
CA LEU A 111 4.75 23.09 0.27
C LEU A 111 4.74 23.38 1.78
N GLN A 112 5.70 24.18 2.29
CA GLN A 112 5.76 24.56 3.70
C GLN A 112 4.49 25.25 4.23
N TYR A 113 3.67 25.83 3.34
CA TYR A 113 2.43 26.52 3.72
C TYR A 113 1.22 25.58 3.85
N LEU A 114 1.31 24.35 3.36
CA LEU A 114 0.19 23.43 3.17
C LEU A 114 -0.07 22.52 4.39
N HIS A 115 -0.30 23.14 5.54
CA HIS A 115 -0.46 22.43 6.83
C HIS A 115 -1.66 21.48 6.89
N TYR A 116 -2.68 21.70 6.06
CA TYR A 116 -3.89 20.89 5.99
C TYR A 116 -3.86 19.84 4.87
N LEU A 117 -2.73 19.70 4.17
CA LEU A 117 -2.61 18.76 3.07
C LEU A 117 -2.76 17.32 3.57
N ILE A 118 -3.63 16.57 2.91
CA ILE A 118 -3.94 15.17 3.22
C ILE A 118 -3.32 14.24 2.17
N SER A 119 -3.33 14.65 0.90
CA SER A 119 -2.83 13.89 -0.24
C SER A 119 -1.90 14.75 -1.08
N LEU A 120 -0.71 14.21 -1.36
CA LEU A 120 0.27 14.80 -2.25
C LEU A 120 0.76 13.73 -3.23
N ASP A 121 0.61 14.04 -4.52
CA ASP A 121 1.18 13.23 -5.59
C ASP A 121 2.29 13.99 -6.32
N LEU A 122 3.51 13.48 -6.20
CA LEU A 122 4.74 13.96 -6.86
C LEU A 122 5.34 12.88 -7.77
N SER A 123 4.54 11.87 -8.14
CA SER A 123 5.02 10.75 -8.95
C SER A 123 5.47 11.21 -10.35
N ASP A 124 6.34 10.44 -11.00
CA ASP A 124 6.81 10.70 -12.37
C ASP A 124 7.40 12.10 -12.54
N ASN A 125 8.26 12.50 -11.60
CA ASN A 125 9.07 13.72 -11.66
C ASN A 125 10.56 13.36 -11.79
N ARG A 126 11.46 14.27 -11.41
CA ARG A 126 12.91 14.08 -11.45
C ARG A 126 13.54 14.28 -10.07
N ILE A 127 12.77 14.04 -9.01
CA ILE A 127 13.18 14.29 -7.63
C ILE A 127 14.28 13.30 -7.26
N ALA A 128 15.44 13.81 -6.83
CA ALA A 128 16.60 12.99 -6.49
C ALA A 128 16.76 12.74 -4.98
N SER A 129 16.19 13.60 -4.14
CA SER A 129 16.33 13.52 -2.70
C SER A 129 15.06 13.94 -1.97
N VAL A 130 14.87 13.36 -0.79
CA VAL A 130 13.77 13.65 0.13
C VAL A 130 14.40 13.92 1.49
N SER A 131 13.91 14.94 2.19
CA SER A 131 14.39 15.28 3.53
C SER A 131 13.24 15.76 4.40
N ASN A 132 13.45 15.71 5.73
CA ASN A 132 12.46 16.23 6.66
C ASN A 132 12.18 17.71 6.43
N ALA A 133 13.20 18.51 6.08
CA ALA A 133 13.04 19.94 5.82
C ALA A 133 11.95 20.21 4.78
N THR A 134 11.99 19.48 3.66
CA THR A 134 11.02 19.62 2.56
C THR A 134 9.62 19.07 2.87
N LEU A 135 9.48 18.24 3.90
CA LEU A 135 8.22 17.59 4.28
C LEU A 135 7.57 18.22 5.54
N SER A 136 8.34 19.02 6.29
CA SER A 136 7.97 19.50 7.63
C SER A 136 6.69 20.35 7.69
N GLY A 137 6.32 21.02 6.60
CA GLY A 137 5.10 21.84 6.54
C GLY A 137 3.80 21.08 6.34
N MET A 138 3.83 19.75 6.20
CA MET A 138 2.64 18.92 5.92
C MET A 138 2.41 17.85 7.01
N PRO A 139 2.26 18.23 8.30
CA PRO A 139 2.15 17.26 9.40
C PRO A 139 0.88 16.39 9.35
N ASN A 140 -0.15 16.84 8.63
CA ASN A 140 -1.42 16.13 8.45
C ASN A 140 -1.44 15.23 7.21
N LEU A 141 -0.33 15.08 6.49
CA LEU A 141 -0.28 14.29 5.27
C LEU A 141 -0.56 12.81 5.57
N HIS A 142 -1.53 12.24 4.86
CA HIS A 142 -1.92 10.83 4.97
C HIS A 142 -1.36 9.99 3.82
N ILE A 143 -1.25 10.57 2.63
CA ILE A 143 -0.82 9.90 1.42
C ILE A 143 0.28 10.73 0.76
N LEU A 144 1.45 10.12 0.59
CA LEU A 144 2.58 10.68 -0.15
C LEU A 144 2.94 9.70 -1.28
N ARG A 145 2.83 10.16 -2.52
CA ARG A 145 3.28 9.41 -3.69
C ARG A 145 4.49 10.09 -4.33
N LEU A 146 5.56 9.32 -4.47
CA LEU A 146 6.85 9.71 -5.03
C LEU A 146 7.33 8.68 -6.06
N ALA A 147 6.42 7.86 -6.58
CA ALA A 147 6.75 6.80 -7.52
C ALA A 147 7.39 7.37 -8.80
N GLY A 148 8.27 6.63 -9.47
CA GLY A 148 8.80 7.06 -10.78
C GLY A 148 9.70 8.31 -10.70
N ASN A 149 10.45 8.46 -9.61
CA ASN A 149 11.42 9.55 -9.44
C ASN A 149 12.87 9.02 -9.55
N ARG A 150 13.84 9.79 -9.06
CA ARG A 150 15.27 9.43 -9.05
C ARG A 150 15.79 9.37 -7.61
N ILE A 151 14.92 9.05 -6.67
CA ILE A 151 15.24 9.07 -5.24
C ILE A 151 16.25 7.96 -4.96
N GLY A 152 17.38 8.34 -4.36
CA GLY A 152 18.42 7.42 -3.93
C GLY A 152 18.31 7.04 -2.45
N ASN A 153 19.46 6.88 -1.80
CA ASN A 153 19.53 6.50 -0.40
C ASN A 153 18.89 7.53 0.53
N MET A 154 18.28 7.07 1.62
CA MET A 154 17.63 7.93 2.61
C MET A 154 18.07 7.58 4.04
N THR A 155 18.14 8.61 4.88
CA THR A 155 18.62 8.52 6.27
C THR A 155 17.47 8.62 7.26
N LYS A 156 17.66 8.07 8.46
CA LYS A 156 16.70 8.15 9.55
C LYS A 156 16.30 9.60 9.83
N GLY A 157 15.02 9.80 10.16
CA GLY A 157 14.43 11.12 10.38
C GLY A 157 13.92 11.80 9.11
N THR A 158 14.09 11.22 7.91
CA THR A 158 13.53 11.77 6.66
C THR A 158 12.02 12.04 6.75
N PHE A 159 11.28 11.19 7.47
CA PHE A 159 9.83 11.30 7.65
C PHE A 159 9.42 11.79 9.05
N GLN A 160 10.34 12.41 9.81
CA GLN A 160 10.14 12.76 11.23
C GLN A 160 8.89 13.60 11.46
N SER A 161 8.57 14.53 10.56
CA SER A 161 7.39 15.40 10.70
C SER A 161 6.06 14.74 10.28
N LEU A 162 6.09 13.58 9.59
CA LEU A 162 4.92 12.98 8.94
C LEU A 162 4.22 11.90 9.82
N HIS A 163 3.88 12.27 11.05
CA HIS A 163 3.25 11.37 12.03
C HIS A 163 1.90 10.79 11.60
N SER A 164 1.19 11.48 10.70
CA SER A 164 -0.14 11.08 10.19
C SER A 164 -0.07 10.21 8.93
N LEU A 165 1.14 9.95 8.40
CA LEU A 165 1.31 9.28 7.11
C LEU A 165 0.86 7.83 7.19
N ARG A 166 -0.07 7.45 6.30
CA ARG A 166 -0.66 6.11 6.24
C ARG A 166 -0.21 5.34 5.02
N ARG A 167 0.05 6.03 3.91
CA ARG A 167 0.50 5.43 2.66
C ARG A 167 1.70 6.19 2.11
N LEU A 168 2.77 5.45 1.89
CA LEU A 168 3.99 5.93 1.25
C LEU A 168 4.27 5.08 0.01
N ASP A 169 4.35 5.75 -1.14
CA ASP A 169 4.72 5.12 -2.40
C ASP A 169 6.06 5.68 -2.89
N LEU A 170 7.08 4.84 -2.85
CA LEU A 170 8.45 5.10 -3.29
C LEU A 170 8.85 4.15 -4.43
N SER A 171 7.86 3.51 -5.08
CA SER A 171 8.13 2.55 -6.14
C SER A 171 8.83 3.17 -7.34
N ASN A 172 9.53 2.37 -8.14
CA ASN A 172 10.19 2.82 -9.37
C ASN A 172 11.14 4.03 -9.11
N ASN A 173 12.09 3.85 -8.19
CA ASN A 173 13.12 4.82 -7.84
C ASN A 173 14.51 4.17 -7.92
N GLN A 174 15.53 4.80 -7.34
CA GLN A 174 16.93 4.36 -7.35
C GLN A 174 17.42 4.05 -5.94
N ILE A 175 16.52 3.61 -5.06
CA ILE A 175 16.82 3.39 -3.65
C ILE A 175 17.61 2.09 -3.51
N ALA A 176 18.89 2.21 -3.15
CA ALA A 176 19.75 1.06 -2.88
C ALA A 176 19.90 0.79 -1.38
N ASN A 177 19.96 1.85 -0.56
CA ASN A 177 20.16 1.73 0.88
C ASN A 177 19.19 2.64 1.66
N LEU A 178 18.61 2.07 2.71
CA LEU A 178 17.79 2.77 3.69
C LEU A 178 18.40 2.56 5.06
N GLU A 179 18.52 3.63 5.83
CA GLU A 179 19.02 3.53 7.20
C GLU A 179 18.04 2.77 8.11
N HIS A 180 18.57 2.01 9.07
CA HIS A 180 17.78 1.30 10.07
C HIS A 180 16.81 2.26 10.78
N GLY A 181 15.53 1.87 10.85
CA GLY A 181 14.49 2.68 11.48
C GLY A 181 14.09 3.94 10.71
N ILE A 182 14.38 4.01 9.40
CA ILE A 182 13.96 5.12 8.51
C ILE A 182 12.46 5.48 8.64
N PHE A 183 11.61 4.48 8.90
CA PHE A 183 10.16 4.64 8.99
C PHE A 183 9.63 4.76 10.43
N ASP A 184 10.50 4.68 11.46
CA ASP A 184 10.08 4.61 12.87
C ASP A 184 9.20 5.79 13.30
N ASP A 185 9.51 7.00 12.82
CA ASP A 185 8.77 8.22 13.16
C ASP A 185 7.38 8.26 12.48
N ALA A 186 7.23 7.61 11.33
CA ALA A 186 5.98 7.51 10.57
C ALA A 186 5.14 6.29 11.03
N SER A 187 4.94 6.17 12.34
CA SER A 187 4.33 5.00 12.99
C SER A 187 2.88 4.68 12.60
N ALA A 188 2.18 5.61 11.93
CA ALA A 188 0.84 5.43 11.38
C ALA A 188 0.81 4.70 10.02
N LEU A 189 1.97 4.39 9.44
CA LEU A 189 2.09 3.75 8.13
C LEU A 189 1.35 2.41 8.09
N ASN A 190 0.51 2.27 7.08
CA ASN A 190 -0.30 1.10 6.79
C ASN A 190 0.12 0.42 5.49
N VAL A 191 0.58 1.22 4.52
CA VAL A 191 0.97 0.78 3.18
C VAL A 191 2.33 1.39 2.85
N ILE A 192 3.29 0.53 2.54
CA ILE A 192 4.60 0.93 2.00
C ILE A 192 4.81 0.21 0.67
N LEU A 193 5.07 0.98 -0.38
CA LEU A 193 5.43 0.48 -1.69
C LEU A 193 6.86 0.90 -2.00
N LEU A 194 7.75 -0.07 -2.16
CA LEU A 194 9.18 0.05 -2.46
C LEU A 194 9.57 -0.81 -3.66
N ASN A 195 8.58 -1.30 -4.42
CA ASN A 195 8.85 -2.11 -5.59
C ASN A 195 9.62 -1.35 -6.67
N ASP A 196 10.34 -2.08 -7.53
CA ASP A 196 11.12 -1.52 -8.63
C ASP A 196 12.17 -0.52 -8.12
N ASN A 197 13.02 -0.99 -7.20
CA ASN A 197 14.14 -0.24 -6.65
C ASN A 197 15.41 -1.11 -6.73
N LEU A 198 16.44 -0.76 -5.96
CA LEU A 198 17.76 -1.41 -5.97
C LEU A 198 18.11 -1.98 -4.58
N LEU A 199 17.11 -2.29 -3.75
CA LEU A 199 17.32 -2.77 -2.39
C LEU A 199 17.94 -4.17 -2.40
N GLU A 200 19.04 -4.34 -1.67
CA GLU A 200 19.68 -5.64 -1.43
C GLU A 200 19.36 -6.19 -0.03
N ASP A 201 19.05 -5.31 0.93
CA ASP A 201 18.75 -5.64 2.32
C ASP A 201 17.57 -4.81 2.84
N ILE A 202 16.73 -5.42 3.67
CA ILE A 202 15.59 -4.82 4.34
C ILE A 202 15.66 -4.90 5.88
N ASN A 203 16.80 -5.31 6.43
CA ASN A 203 16.99 -5.49 7.85
C ASN A 203 16.76 -4.19 8.62
N GLY A 204 15.90 -4.28 9.65
CA GLY A 204 15.65 -3.17 10.56
C GLY A 204 14.83 -2.01 9.99
N LEU A 205 14.24 -2.17 8.81
CA LEU A 205 13.44 -1.11 8.19
C LEU A 205 12.01 -1.04 8.75
N PHE A 206 11.40 -2.21 9.03
CA PHE A 206 9.95 -2.28 9.24
C PHE A 206 9.51 -2.78 10.62
N MET A 207 10.44 -3.18 11.49
CA MET A 207 10.11 -3.92 12.72
C MET A 207 9.20 -3.16 13.69
N ASN A 208 9.28 -1.82 13.73
CA ASN A 208 8.49 -0.99 14.64
C ASN A 208 7.13 -0.56 14.08
N LEU A 209 6.80 -0.94 12.84
CA LEU A 209 5.57 -0.49 12.17
C LEU A 209 4.36 -1.36 12.53
N ALA A 210 3.83 -1.16 13.73
CA ALA A 210 2.73 -1.97 14.28
C ALA A 210 1.42 -1.93 13.44
N HIS A 211 1.23 -0.88 12.64
CA HIS A 211 0.03 -0.68 11.81
C HIS A 211 0.22 -1.09 10.35
N LEU A 212 1.41 -1.55 9.95
CA LEU A 212 1.70 -1.92 8.56
C LEU A 212 0.88 -3.15 8.18
N ARG A 213 0.12 -3.04 7.08
CA ARG A 213 -0.75 -4.09 6.55
C ARG A 213 -0.31 -4.57 5.18
N LEU A 214 0.23 -3.67 4.35
CA LEU A 214 0.72 -4.00 3.02
C LEU A 214 2.17 -3.50 2.88
N LEU A 215 3.05 -4.44 2.57
CA LEU A 215 4.44 -4.17 2.20
C LEU A 215 4.69 -4.76 0.82
N ASN A 216 5.11 -3.91 -0.11
CA ASN A 216 5.60 -4.35 -1.41
C ASN A 216 7.08 -3.96 -1.55
N VAL A 217 7.96 -4.96 -1.64
CA VAL A 217 9.40 -4.82 -1.92
C VAL A 217 9.79 -5.67 -3.13
N SER A 218 8.85 -5.93 -4.03
CA SER A 218 9.07 -6.70 -5.24
C SER A 218 10.03 -6.02 -6.21
N SER A 219 10.56 -6.72 -7.20
CA SER A 219 11.44 -6.14 -8.22
C SER A 219 12.61 -5.35 -7.58
N ASN A 220 13.32 -6.01 -6.67
CA ASN A 220 14.54 -5.51 -6.04
C ASN A 220 15.62 -6.61 -6.17
N SER A 221 16.72 -6.49 -5.43
CA SER A 221 17.85 -7.45 -5.44
C SER A 221 18.01 -8.14 -4.09
N ILE A 222 16.90 -8.38 -3.38
CA ILE A 222 16.93 -8.96 -2.03
C ILE A 222 17.30 -10.44 -2.13
N ALA A 223 18.45 -10.83 -1.57
CA ALA A 223 18.93 -12.21 -1.60
C ALA A 223 18.54 -13.01 -0.34
N TRP A 224 18.44 -12.34 0.81
CA TRP A 224 18.17 -12.96 2.10
C TRP A 224 16.87 -12.44 2.71
N PHE A 225 16.03 -13.36 3.18
CA PHE A 225 14.75 -13.04 3.79
C PHE A 225 14.47 -13.92 5.00
N ASP A 226 13.99 -13.31 6.07
CA ASP A 226 13.41 -13.97 7.24
C ASP A 226 12.15 -13.22 7.70
N TYR A 227 11.13 -13.93 8.18
CA TYR A 227 9.92 -13.28 8.69
C TYR A 227 10.15 -12.33 9.87
N ALA A 228 11.29 -12.42 10.57
CA ALA A 228 11.68 -11.46 11.60
C ALA A 228 11.92 -10.04 11.06
N LEU A 229 12.16 -9.87 9.75
CA LEU A 229 12.41 -8.56 9.13
C LEU A 229 11.13 -7.74 8.90
N VAL A 230 9.97 -8.38 9.00
CA VAL A 230 8.67 -7.77 8.73
C VAL A 230 7.77 -7.78 9.96
N PRO A 231 6.85 -6.81 10.12
CA PRO A 231 6.00 -6.73 11.30
C PRO A 231 4.95 -7.85 11.33
N ARG A 232 4.65 -8.35 12.53
CA ARG A 232 3.72 -9.48 12.73
C ARG A 232 2.29 -9.22 12.27
N GLN A 233 1.87 -7.96 12.22
CA GLN A 233 0.52 -7.53 11.85
C GLN A 233 0.29 -7.43 10.34
N LEU A 234 1.34 -7.63 9.55
CA LEU A 234 1.30 -7.56 8.09
C LEU A 234 0.29 -8.55 7.54
N LYS A 235 -0.49 -8.11 6.53
CA LYS A 235 -1.55 -8.89 5.89
C LYS A 235 -1.18 -9.30 4.48
N HIS A 236 -0.48 -8.42 3.77
CA HIS A 236 -0.03 -8.62 2.42
C HIS A 236 1.46 -8.34 2.35
N LEU A 237 2.21 -9.32 1.85
CA LEU A 237 3.63 -9.21 1.59
C LEU A 237 3.87 -9.59 0.13
N ASP A 238 4.43 -8.65 -0.61
CA ASP A 238 4.91 -8.88 -1.96
C ASP A 238 6.44 -8.74 -1.99
N ILE A 239 7.11 -9.86 -2.27
CA ILE A 239 8.56 -10.01 -2.41
C ILE A 239 8.89 -10.63 -3.78
N HIS A 240 7.98 -10.56 -4.75
CA HIS A 240 8.20 -11.17 -6.07
C HIS A 240 9.39 -10.54 -6.80
N GLN A 241 9.99 -11.28 -7.73
CA GLN A 241 11.08 -10.76 -8.57
C GLN A 241 12.24 -10.17 -7.73
N ASN A 242 12.80 -11.02 -6.87
CA ASN A 242 14.01 -10.78 -6.09
C ASN A 242 14.95 -11.99 -6.25
N ASP A 243 16.05 -12.01 -5.50
CA ASP A 243 17.06 -13.08 -5.55
C ASP A 243 16.95 -14.06 -4.37
N ILE A 244 15.77 -14.17 -3.75
CA ILE A 244 15.57 -14.92 -2.49
C ILE A 244 15.71 -16.43 -2.74
N GLU A 245 16.62 -17.07 -2.00
CA GLU A 245 16.88 -18.52 -2.12
C GLU A 245 16.04 -19.39 -1.17
N ALA A 246 15.56 -18.81 -0.07
CA ALA A 246 14.74 -19.51 0.93
C ALA A 246 13.85 -18.53 1.70
N LEU A 247 12.68 -19.00 2.12
CA LEU A 247 11.79 -18.27 3.03
C LEU A 247 12.21 -18.58 4.47
N GLY A 248 13.05 -17.72 5.06
CA GLY A 248 13.56 -17.87 6.42
C GLY A 248 12.49 -17.69 7.48
N ASN A 249 12.60 -18.51 8.53
CA ASN A 249 11.75 -18.44 9.72
C ASN A 249 12.52 -18.92 10.95
N TYR A 250 13.68 -18.30 11.20
CA TYR A 250 14.62 -18.73 12.24
C TYR A 250 14.01 -18.73 13.64
N TYR A 251 13.06 -17.83 13.92
CA TYR A 251 12.44 -17.65 15.23
C TYR A 251 11.08 -18.33 15.39
N GLU A 252 10.71 -19.23 14.48
CA GLU A 252 9.45 -19.99 14.54
C GLU A 252 8.24 -19.06 14.76
N LEU A 253 8.06 -18.11 13.84
CA LEU A 253 7.06 -17.04 13.92
C LEU A 253 5.74 -17.40 13.22
N GLU A 254 5.64 -18.59 12.60
CA GLU A 254 4.52 -18.95 11.74
C GLU A 254 3.14 -18.84 12.42
N ASP A 255 3.07 -19.08 13.72
CA ASP A 255 1.84 -18.99 14.53
C ASP A 255 1.51 -17.56 14.99
N LYS A 256 2.51 -16.69 15.07
CA LYS A 256 2.40 -15.28 15.50
C LYS A 256 2.16 -14.31 14.36
N MET A 257 2.40 -14.74 13.12
CA MET A 257 2.25 -13.92 11.92
C MET A 257 0.80 -13.90 11.43
N HIS A 258 0.33 -12.71 11.06
CA HIS A 258 -1.04 -12.47 10.60
C HIS A 258 -1.18 -12.40 9.07
N LEU A 259 -0.14 -12.83 8.35
CA LEU A 259 -0.04 -12.74 6.90
C LEU A 259 -1.13 -13.58 6.23
N LYS A 260 -1.82 -12.97 5.26
CA LYS A 260 -2.88 -13.62 4.47
C LYS A 260 -2.44 -13.89 3.05
N ILE A 261 -1.74 -12.93 2.44
CA ILE A 261 -1.30 -12.99 1.05
C ILE A 261 0.22 -12.88 1.02
N LEU A 262 0.85 -13.87 0.40
CA LEU A 262 2.27 -13.88 0.11
C LEU A 262 2.50 -14.08 -1.39
N ASP A 263 3.12 -13.09 -2.03
CA ASP A 263 3.72 -13.28 -3.35
C ASP A 263 5.23 -13.35 -3.24
N ALA A 264 5.78 -14.54 -3.50
CA ALA A 264 7.21 -14.82 -3.57
C ALA A 264 7.57 -15.46 -4.93
N SER A 265 6.80 -15.14 -5.97
CA SER A 265 7.06 -15.62 -7.32
C SER A 265 8.33 -15.00 -7.91
N SER A 266 8.87 -15.62 -8.96
CA SER A 266 10.05 -15.11 -9.67
C SER A 266 11.27 -14.90 -8.76
N ASN A 267 11.54 -15.87 -7.88
CA ASN A 267 12.70 -15.86 -6.98
C ASN A 267 13.59 -17.09 -7.26
N HIS A 268 14.50 -17.43 -6.34
CA HIS A 268 15.44 -18.55 -6.46
C HIS A 268 15.17 -19.67 -5.45
N ILE A 269 13.95 -19.76 -4.92
CA ILE A 269 13.56 -20.70 -3.86
C ILE A 269 13.69 -22.14 -4.35
N ARG A 270 14.36 -23.00 -3.57
CA ARG A 270 14.68 -24.40 -3.94
C ARG A 270 13.84 -25.45 -3.22
N GLU A 271 13.44 -25.16 -1.99
CA GLU A 271 12.64 -26.06 -1.16
C GLU A 271 11.69 -25.28 -0.25
N ILE A 272 10.62 -25.94 0.17
CA ILE A 272 9.63 -25.40 1.12
C ILE A 272 9.25 -26.45 2.16
N ASN A 273 8.99 -26.00 3.38
CA ASN A 273 8.58 -26.82 4.53
C ASN A 273 7.46 -26.13 5.34
N ALA A 274 7.01 -26.76 6.43
CA ALA A 274 5.91 -26.26 7.25
C ALA A 274 6.16 -24.85 7.84
N GLY A 275 7.42 -24.51 8.10
CA GLY A 275 7.86 -23.21 8.62
C GLY A 275 8.04 -22.15 7.53
N SER A 276 8.00 -22.49 6.24
CA SER A 276 8.16 -21.53 5.15
C SER A 276 7.00 -20.53 5.04
N PHE A 277 5.85 -20.81 5.67
CA PHE A 277 4.66 -19.97 5.58
C PHE A 277 4.02 -19.73 6.95
N PRO A 278 3.47 -18.53 7.21
CA PRO A 278 2.57 -18.26 8.33
C PRO A 278 1.32 -19.14 8.33
N ASN A 279 0.80 -19.47 9.52
CA ASN A 279 -0.34 -20.36 9.70
C ASN A 279 -1.67 -19.75 9.22
N GLN A 280 -1.78 -18.41 9.20
CA GLN A 280 -2.98 -17.69 8.78
C GLN A 280 -3.04 -17.40 7.27
N VAL A 281 -2.06 -17.89 6.50
CA VAL A 281 -1.97 -17.61 5.07
C VAL A 281 -3.15 -18.19 4.30
N GLU A 282 -3.72 -17.39 3.40
CA GLU A 282 -4.87 -17.71 2.57
C GLU A 282 -4.44 -17.97 1.12
N MET A 283 -3.46 -17.21 0.62
CA MET A 283 -2.98 -17.27 -0.75
C MET A 283 -1.46 -17.19 -0.81
N ILE A 284 -0.85 -18.15 -1.51
CA ILE A 284 0.59 -18.23 -1.75
C ILE A 284 0.86 -18.26 -3.25
N ASN A 285 1.71 -17.36 -3.74
CA ASN A 285 2.27 -17.44 -5.08
C ASN A 285 3.78 -17.72 -5.02
N LEU A 286 4.19 -18.87 -5.55
CA LEU A 286 5.57 -19.33 -5.65
C LEU A 286 5.91 -19.70 -7.10
N SER A 287 5.15 -19.18 -8.06
CA SER A 287 5.41 -19.45 -9.46
C SER A 287 6.78 -18.95 -9.89
N ASN A 288 7.35 -19.56 -10.93
CA ASN A 288 8.64 -19.15 -11.50
C ASN A 288 9.78 -19.16 -10.46
N ASN A 289 9.92 -20.27 -9.73
CA ASN A 289 11.02 -20.49 -8.78
C ASN A 289 11.84 -21.72 -9.20
N ARG A 290 12.76 -22.17 -8.33
CA ARG A 290 13.60 -23.35 -8.55
C ARG A 290 13.19 -24.51 -7.65
N ILE A 291 11.94 -24.54 -7.18
CA ILE A 291 11.48 -25.50 -6.17
C ILE A 291 11.53 -26.92 -6.74
N SER A 292 12.34 -27.78 -6.14
CA SER A 292 12.42 -29.21 -6.47
C SER A 292 11.93 -30.10 -5.32
N ILE A 293 11.92 -29.58 -4.08
CA ILE A 293 11.53 -30.32 -2.88
C ILE A 293 10.40 -29.59 -2.17
N ILE A 294 9.34 -30.33 -1.84
CA ILE A 294 8.28 -29.91 -0.92
C ILE A 294 8.31 -30.93 0.22
N HIS A 295 8.66 -30.49 1.43
CA HIS A 295 8.72 -31.39 2.58
C HIS A 295 7.33 -31.88 2.99
N PRO A 296 7.23 -33.07 3.62
CA PRO A 296 5.97 -33.55 4.14
C PRO A 296 5.30 -32.56 5.10
N PHE A 297 3.98 -32.54 5.11
CA PHE A 297 3.18 -31.69 6.00
C PHE A 297 3.34 -30.17 5.83
N THR A 298 4.03 -29.70 4.78
CA THR A 298 4.24 -28.27 4.49
C THR A 298 2.97 -27.42 4.63
N PHE A 299 1.82 -27.95 4.21
CA PHE A 299 0.54 -27.25 4.24
C PHE A 299 -0.43 -27.75 5.33
N MET A 300 -0.06 -28.75 6.15
CA MET A 300 -0.99 -29.46 7.04
C MET A 300 -1.75 -28.52 7.99
N ILE A 301 -1.06 -27.54 8.58
CA ILE A 301 -1.62 -26.63 9.60
C ILE A 301 -2.15 -25.31 9.02
N LYS A 302 -2.13 -25.15 7.69
CA LYS A 302 -2.53 -23.91 7.00
C LYS A 302 -4.03 -23.94 6.72
N HIS A 303 -4.85 -23.98 7.77
CA HIS A 303 -6.30 -24.23 7.67
C HIS A 303 -7.08 -23.22 6.82
N ASN A 304 -6.56 -21.99 6.67
CA ASN A 304 -7.18 -20.93 5.87
C ASN A 304 -6.71 -20.91 4.41
N LEU A 305 -5.80 -21.82 4.03
CA LEU A 305 -5.17 -21.81 2.71
C LEU A 305 -6.19 -22.19 1.63
N THR A 306 -6.42 -21.28 0.70
CA THR A 306 -7.36 -21.44 -0.42
C THR A 306 -6.67 -21.57 -1.77
N LYS A 307 -5.46 -21.01 -1.91
CA LYS A 307 -4.74 -21.00 -3.19
C LYS A 307 -3.24 -21.13 -2.98
N VAL A 308 -2.63 -22.07 -3.72
CA VAL A 308 -1.17 -22.20 -3.86
C VAL A 308 -0.85 -22.25 -5.35
N ASN A 309 -0.01 -21.32 -5.82
CA ASN A 309 0.51 -21.35 -7.18
C ASN A 309 1.97 -21.83 -7.17
N LEU A 310 2.23 -23.02 -7.71
CA LEU A 310 3.56 -23.63 -7.86
C LEU A 310 3.98 -23.80 -9.34
N THR A 311 3.30 -23.13 -10.26
CA THR A 311 3.61 -23.24 -11.70
C THR A 311 5.04 -22.79 -12.01
N GLN A 312 5.64 -23.33 -13.09
CA GLN A 312 7.01 -22.97 -13.51
C GLN A 312 8.07 -23.20 -12.41
N ASN A 313 8.03 -24.37 -11.76
CA ASN A 313 9.05 -24.85 -10.82
C ASN A 313 9.77 -26.10 -11.37
N ARG A 314 10.66 -26.72 -10.57
CA ARG A 314 11.48 -27.88 -10.94
C ARG A 314 11.04 -29.18 -10.26
N LEU A 315 9.76 -29.31 -9.95
CA LEU A 315 9.18 -30.50 -9.31
C LEU A 315 9.26 -31.71 -10.26
N GLN A 316 10.01 -32.74 -9.87
CA GLN A 316 10.22 -33.95 -10.71
C GLN A 316 9.32 -35.12 -10.32
N LEU A 317 9.11 -35.31 -9.02
CA LEU A 317 8.27 -36.36 -8.47
C LEU A 317 7.11 -35.71 -7.75
N LEU A 318 5.90 -36.08 -8.13
CA LEU A 318 4.70 -35.74 -7.40
C LEU A 318 4.63 -36.60 -6.14
N GLN A 319 5.59 -36.43 -5.21
CA GLN A 319 5.58 -37.05 -3.88
C GLN A 319 4.53 -36.39 -2.96
N LEU A 320 3.48 -35.84 -3.59
CA LEU A 320 2.31 -35.14 -3.08
C LEU A 320 1.12 -36.10 -2.87
N LEU A 321 1.14 -37.29 -3.46
CA LEU A 321 -0.02 -38.18 -3.44
C LEU A 321 -0.31 -38.76 -2.04
N LEU A 322 0.64 -38.85 -1.11
CA LEU A 322 0.33 -39.35 0.24
C LEU A 322 -0.18 -38.25 1.18
N ASP A 323 0.35 -37.03 1.10
CA ASP A 323 0.00 -35.96 2.04
C ASP A 323 -1.30 -35.23 1.68
N LEU A 324 -1.64 -35.12 0.39
CA LEU A 324 -2.93 -34.56 -0.04
C LEU A 324 -4.10 -35.55 0.14
N LEU A 325 -3.86 -36.86 0.00
CA LEU A 325 -4.87 -37.88 0.28
C LEU A 325 -5.17 -37.99 1.78
N LEU A 326 -4.15 -37.87 2.64
CA LEU A 326 -4.33 -37.78 4.09
C LEU A 326 -5.15 -36.53 4.49
N LEU A 327 -5.03 -35.42 3.76
CA LEU A 327 -5.82 -34.20 3.98
C LEU A 327 -7.32 -34.42 3.71
N LEU A 328 -7.67 -35.10 2.61
CA LEU A 328 -9.06 -35.45 2.30
C LEU A 328 -9.62 -36.51 3.26
N GLU A 329 -8.83 -37.50 3.63
CA GLU A 329 -9.26 -38.56 4.57
C GLU A 329 -9.38 -38.05 6.01
N LEU A 330 -8.47 -37.21 6.51
CA LEU A 330 -8.56 -36.65 7.86
C LEU A 330 -9.70 -35.64 8.02
N LEU A 331 -9.98 -34.83 6.99
CA LEU A 331 -11.17 -33.96 6.97
C LEU A 331 -12.47 -34.79 7.01
N LEU A 332 -12.56 -35.86 6.20
CA LEU A 332 -13.71 -36.77 6.24
C LEU A 332 -13.84 -37.48 7.59
N VAL A 333 -12.73 -37.95 8.17
CA VAL A 333 -12.72 -38.65 9.46
C VAL A 333 -13.08 -37.70 10.60
N MET A 334 -12.61 -36.46 10.59
CA MET A 334 -13.01 -35.45 11.58
C MET A 334 -14.48 -35.06 11.46
N GLU A 335 -14.99 -34.86 10.24
CA GLU A 335 -16.42 -34.60 10.01
C GLU A 335 -17.28 -35.79 10.46
N LEU A 336 -16.87 -37.03 10.16
CA LEU A 336 -17.55 -38.25 10.61
C LEU A 336 -17.52 -38.42 12.13
N LEU A 337 -16.39 -38.10 12.79
CA LEU A 337 -16.26 -38.12 14.25
C LEU A 337 -17.15 -37.07 14.91
N LEU A 338 -17.20 -35.85 14.36
CA LEU A 338 -18.10 -34.78 14.81
C LEU A 338 -19.56 -35.19 14.62
N LEU A 339 -19.92 -35.78 13.47
CA LEU A 339 -21.27 -36.27 13.21
C LEU A 339 -21.65 -37.42 14.15
N GLN A 340 -20.72 -38.34 14.43
CA GLN A 340 -20.93 -39.43 15.40
C GLN A 340 -21.11 -38.90 16.81
N GLN A 341 -20.29 -37.94 17.26
CA GLN A 341 -20.47 -37.31 18.57
C GLN A 341 -21.82 -36.58 18.66
N HIS A 342 -22.23 -35.88 17.60
CA HIS A 342 -23.51 -35.18 17.56
C HIS A 342 -24.71 -36.16 17.55
N LEU A 343 -24.58 -37.29 16.85
CA LEU A 343 -25.57 -38.37 16.86
C LEU A 343 -25.63 -39.11 18.21
N LEU A 344 -24.48 -39.32 18.89
CA LEU A 344 -24.45 -39.87 20.24
C LEU A 344 -25.09 -38.90 21.25
N GLN A 345 -24.83 -37.60 21.15
CA GLN A 345 -25.47 -36.58 21.97
C GLN A 345 -26.99 -36.51 21.70
N LYS A 346 -27.43 -36.63 20.44
CA LYS A 346 -28.85 -36.74 20.10
C LYS A 346 -29.49 -38.02 20.65
N LYS A 347 -28.85 -39.18 20.50
CA LYS A 347 -29.35 -40.46 21.05
C LYS A 347 -29.43 -40.44 22.59
N THR A 348 -28.44 -39.90 23.27
CA THR A 348 -28.48 -39.73 24.74
C THR A 348 -29.58 -38.77 25.17
N SER A 349 -29.81 -37.68 24.42
CA SER A 349 -30.90 -36.74 24.68
C SER A 349 -32.30 -37.34 24.41
N HIS A 350 -32.46 -38.17 23.38
CA HIS A 350 -33.70 -38.89 23.09
C HIS A 350 -33.95 -40.03 24.09
N SER A 351 -32.93 -40.75 24.55
CA SER A 351 -33.11 -41.76 25.60
C SER A 351 -33.42 -41.14 26.97
N ARG A 352 -32.94 -39.92 27.24
CA ARG A 352 -33.33 -39.16 28.43
C ARG A 352 -34.77 -38.67 28.33
N LYS A 353 -35.20 -38.15 27.17
CA LYS A 353 -36.60 -37.75 26.94
C LYS A 353 -37.58 -38.92 27.00
N SER A 354 -37.24 -40.08 26.41
CA SER A 354 -38.10 -41.27 26.47
C SER A 354 -38.17 -41.90 27.87
N LYS A 355 -37.12 -41.79 28.69
CA LYS A 355 -37.16 -42.21 30.10
C LYS A 355 -37.95 -41.26 30.99
N THR A 356 -38.04 -39.97 30.68
CA THR A 356 -38.96 -39.06 31.39
C THR A 356 -40.41 -39.25 30.95
N GLU A 357 -40.70 -39.53 29.67
CA GLU A 357 -42.08 -39.79 29.22
C GLU A 357 -42.61 -41.17 29.67
N CYS A 358 -41.77 -42.21 29.77
CA CYS A 358 -42.18 -43.50 30.35
C CYS A 358 -42.38 -43.47 31.88
N ARG A 359 -41.88 -42.46 32.60
CA ARG A 359 -42.17 -42.30 34.04
C ARG A 359 -43.44 -41.49 34.33
N SER A 360 -44.06 -40.89 33.32
CA SER A 360 -45.28 -40.09 33.48
C SER A 360 -46.58 -40.86 33.17
N TYR A 361 -46.50 -42.11 32.70
CA TYR A 361 -47.68 -42.92 32.31
C TYR A 361 -47.90 -44.21 33.13
N CYS A 362 -47.10 -44.47 34.18
CA CYS A 362 -47.30 -45.60 35.11
C CYS A 362 -47.76 -45.19 36.52
N SER A 363 -48.48 -44.07 36.63
CA SER A 363 -49.14 -43.66 37.88
C SER A 363 -50.58 -43.24 37.61
N CYS A 364 -51.40 -44.20 37.16
CA CYS A 364 -52.86 -44.20 37.26
C CYS A 364 -53.36 -45.56 36.75
N PHE A 365 -53.53 -46.53 37.64
CA PHE A 365 -54.67 -47.46 37.74
C PHE A 365 -54.34 -48.55 38.77
N HIS A 366 -55.07 -48.47 39.90
CA HIS A 366 -55.25 -49.39 41.04
C HIS A 366 -54.05 -50.12 41.66
#